data_AF-A0A8J4S1S5-F1
#
_entry.id   AF-A0A8J4S1S5-F1
#
_cell.length_a   1.000
_cell.length_b   1.000
_cell.length_c   1.000
_cell.angle_alpha   90.00
_cell.angle_beta   90.00
_cell.angle_gamma   90.00
#
_symmetry.space_group_name_H-M   'P 1'
#
loop_
_entity.id
_entity.type
_entity.pdbx_description
1 polymer ?
#
loop_
_entity_poly.entity_id
_entity_poly.type
_entity_poly.pdbx_seq_one_letter_code
_entity_poly.pdbx_strand_id
1 'polypeptide(L)'
;MIASENKIRKLMSFFVNKLNMTPSMISKNPNLRLLSLEKRIIPRCSVLHLLISKGLVKEETSIVYVFRMTEKRFVDKLVSKYQNEVPDVVSAHQGKIEFQGFPFDLKI
;
A
#
# COMPACT_ATOMS: atom_id res chain seq x y z
N MET A 1 9.27 -8.26 19.04
CA MET A 1 9.78 -8.76 17.74
C MET A 1 11.00 -7.93 17.34
N ILE A 2 12.15 -8.57 17.18
CA ILE A 2 13.35 -7.94 16.60
C ILE A 2 13.22 -8.09 15.08
N ALA A 3 13.36 -7.00 14.32
CA ALA A 3 13.40 -7.07 12.87
C ALA A 3 14.85 -6.94 12.42
N SER A 4 15.31 -7.87 11.58
CA SER A 4 16.67 -7.90 11.06
C SER A 4 16.98 -6.62 10.29
N GLU A 5 18.25 -6.20 10.33
CA GLU A 5 18.73 -5.01 9.60
C GLU A 5 18.33 -5.04 8.12
N ASN A 6 18.46 -6.20 7.47
CA ASN A 6 18.07 -6.38 6.07
C ASN A 6 16.58 -6.10 5.83
N LYS A 7 15.69 -6.54 6.73
CA LYS A 7 14.25 -6.26 6.64
C LYS A 7 13.98 -4.75 6.75
N ILE A 8 14.71 -4.04 7.63
CA ILE A 8 14.63 -2.58 7.76
C ILE A 8 14.98 -1.92 6.44
N ARG A 9 16.15 -2.26 5.89
CA ARG A 9 16.70 -1.61 4.70
C ARG A 9 15.77 -1.78 3.52
N LYS A 10 15.23 -2.99 3.30
CA LYS A 10 14.25 -3.25 2.24
C LYS A 10 12.97 -2.42 2.41
N LEU A 11 12.41 -2.40 3.61
CA LEU A 11 11.16 -1.68 3.89
C LEU A 11 11.35 -0.15 3.81
N MET A 12 12.46 0.37 4.32
CA MET A 12 12.80 1.80 4.21
C MET A 12 13.05 2.20 2.76
N SER A 13 13.81 1.40 1.99
CA SER A 13 14.02 1.63 0.57
C SER A 13 12.69 1.65 -0.19
N PHE A 14 11.78 0.73 0.12
CA PHE A 14 10.45 0.73 -0.50
C PHE A 14 9.64 1.99 -0.14
N PHE A 15 9.60 2.39 1.13
CA PHE A 15 8.86 3.59 1.55
C PHE A 15 9.38 4.87 0.91
N VAL A 16 10.70 5.04 0.86
CA VAL A 16 11.30 6.26 0.31
C VAL A 16 11.25 6.24 -1.22
N ASN A 17 11.62 5.14 -1.87
CA ASN A 17 11.83 5.11 -3.32
C ASN A 17 10.61 4.70 -4.14
N LYS A 18 9.68 3.92 -3.56
CA LYS A 18 8.47 3.44 -4.28
C LYS A 18 7.20 4.17 -3.86
N LEU A 19 7.15 4.66 -2.62
CA LEU A 19 5.99 5.40 -2.10
C LEU A 19 6.25 6.90 -1.94
N ASN A 20 7.48 7.38 -2.17
CA ASN A 20 7.87 8.77 -1.95
C ASN A 20 7.52 9.28 -0.53
N MET A 21 7.55 8.41 0.47
CA MET A 21 7.28 8.81 1.85
C MET A 21 8.45 9.59 2.44
N THR A 22 8.15 10.73 3.05
CA THR A 22 9.17 11.49 3.77
C THR A 22 9.62 10.77 5.05
N PRO A 23 10.86 10.97 5.52
CA PRO A 23 11.32 10.44 6.80
C PRO A 23 10.41 10.82 7.98
N SER A 24 9.81 12.02 7.97
CA SER A 24 8.86 12.48 8.98
C SER A 24 7.57 11.64 9.00
N MET A 25 7.04 11.29 7.82
CA MET A 25 5.88 10.41 7.73
C MET A 25 6.19 9.01 8.26
N ILE A 26 7.37 8.48 7.94
CA ILE A 26 7.79 7.15 8.38
C ILE A 26 7.99 7.14 9.91
N SER A 27 8.66 8.16 10.47
CA SER A 27 8.94 8.23 11.91
C SER A 27 7.68 8.38 12.76
N LYS A 28 6.65 9.08 12.25
CA LYS A 28 5.32 9.16 12.89
C LYS A 28 4.56 7.82 12.86
N ASN A 29 5.02 6.84 12.09
CA ASN A 29 4.32 5.58 11.85
C ASN A 29 5.21 4.35 12.07
N PRO A 30 5.83 4.20 13.27
CA PRO A 30 6.84 3.16 13.52
C PRO A 30 6.27 1.74 13.38
N ASN A 31 4.96 1.57 13.62
CA ASN A 31 4.28 0.27 13.51
C ASN A 31 4.18 -0.26 12.08
N LEU A 32 4.39 0.56 11.04
CA LEU A 32 4.36 0.09 9.66
C LEU A 32 5.43 -0.97 9.37
N ARG A 33 6.56 -0.89 10.08
CA ARG A 33 7.64 -1.88 10.03
C ARG A 33 7.21 -3.29 10.50
N LEU A 34 6.17 -3.37 11.33
CA LEU A 34 5.64 -4.64 11.83
C LEU A 34 4.83 -5.38 10.76
N LEU A 35 4.39 -4.68 9.72
CA LEU A 35 3.63 -5.26 8.62
C LEU A 35 4.55 -6.03 7.67
N SER A 36 3.99 -7.04 6.99
CA SER A 36 4.70 -7.73 5.93
C SER A 36 4.79 -6.86 4.69
N LEU A 37 5.99 -6.66 4.15
CA LEU A 37 6.20 -5.94 2.90
C LEU A 37 5.48 -6.67 1.75
N GLU A 38 5.86 -7.93 1.54
CA GLU A 38 5.36 -8.75 0.43
C GLU A 38 3.89 -9.15 0.57
N LYS A 39 3.44 -9.50 1.78
CA LYS A 39 2.08 -10.04 1.97
C LYS A 39 1.02 -8.97 2.24
N ARG A 40 1.40 -7.74 2.56
CA ARG A 40 0.45 -6.70 2.97
C ARG A 40 0.70 -5.35 2.35
N ILE A 41 1.90 -4.81 2.44
CA ILE A 41 2.18 -3.45 1.94
C ILE A 41 2.06 -3.43 0.42
N ILE A 42 2.80 -4.28 -0.29
CA ILE A 42 2.85 -4.29 -1.76
C ILE A 42 1.47 -4.57 -2.39
N PRO A 43 0.73 -5.64 -2.01
CA PRO A 43 -0.57 -5.91 -2.61
C PRO A 43 -1.58 -4.77 -2.39
N ARG A 44 -1.53 -4.10 -1.23
CA ARG A 44 -2.41 -2.96 -0.94
C ARG A 44 -2.02 -1.72 -1.73
N CYS A 45 -0.73 -1.50 -2.00
CA CYS A 45 -0.28 -0.47 -2.92
C CYS A 45 -0.78 -0.73 -4.35
N SER A 46 -0.67 -1.97 -4.84
CA SER A 46 -1.16 -2.35 -6.18
C SER A 46 -2.67 -2.07 -6.33
N VAL A 47 -3.48 -2.49 -5.37
CA VAL A 47 -4.92 -2.23 -5.38
C VAL A 47 -5.21 -0.73 -5.34
N LEU A 48 -4.57 0.00 -4.42
CA LEU A 48 -4.79 1.44 -4.29
C LEU A 48 -4.39 2.19 -5.56
N HIS A 49 -3.27 1.81 -6.19
CA HIS A 49 -2.81 2.40 -7.44
C HIS A 49 -3.81 2.20 -8.58
N LEU A 50 -4.35 0.98 -8.75
CA LEU A 50 -5.38 0.69 -9.75
C LEU A 50 -6.65 1.51 -9.53
N LEU A 51 -7.10 1.63 -8.28
CA LEU A 51 -8.31 2.38 -7.98
C LEU A 51 -8.14 3.88 -8.21
N ILE A 52 -6.98 4.42 -7.87
CA ILE A 52 -6.66 5.84 -8.11
C ILE A 52 -6.53 6.11 -9.61
N SER A 53 -5.84 5.25 -10.38
CA SER A 53 -5.69 5.45 -11.83
C SER A 53 -7.02 5.36 -12.58
N LYS A 54 -8.03 4.72 -11.99
CA LYS A 54 -9.42 4.67 -12.50
C LYS A 54 -10.31 5.79 -11.93
N GLY A 55 -9.80 6.66 -11.06
CA GLY A 55 -10.56 7.74 -10.43
C GLY A 55 -11.61 7.27 -9.39
N LEU A 56 -11.57 6.01 -8.96
CA LEU A 56 -12.53 5.40 -8.03
C LEU A 56 -12.21 5.69 -6.57
N VAL A 57 -10.96 6.09 -6.32
CA VAL A 57 -10.44 6.49 -5.03
C VAL A 57 -9.58 7.74 -5.24
N LYS A 58 -9.64 8.65 -4.27
CA LYS A 58 -8.91 9.93 -4.31
C LYS A 58 -7.41 9.74 -4.08
N GLU A 59 -6.59 10.55 -4.74
CA GLU A 59 -5.13 10.58 -4.55
C GLU A 59 -4.73 10.92 -3.11
N GLU A 60 -5.53 11.73 -2.40
CA GLU A 60 -5.33 12.10 -0.99
C GLU A 60 -5.70 10.99 -0.01
N THR A 61 -6.04 9.79 -0.50
CA THR A 61 -6.38 8.66 0.37
C THR A 61 -5.16 8.26 1.18
N SER A 62 -5.29 8.38 2.51
CA SER A 62 -4.20 8.05 3.44
C SER A 62 -3.73 6.60 3.28
N ILE A 63 -2.55 6.44 2.70
CA ILE A 63 -1.93 5.13 2.50
C ILE A 63 -1.61 4.43 3.84
N VAL A 64 -1.24 5.21 4.86
CA VAL A 64 -0.98 4.70 6.21
C VAL A 64 -2.24 4.06 6.78
N TYR A 65 -3.39 4.70 6.58
CA TYR A 65 -4.67 4.14 7.01
C TYR A 65 -5.01 2.87 6.23
N VAL A 66 -4.77 2.82 4.92
CA VAL A 66 -4.94 1.62 4.09
C VAL A 66 -4.06 0.46 4.59
N PHE A 67 -2.81 0.72 4.96
CA PHE A 67 -1.93 -0.32 5.53
C PHE A 67 -2.43 -0.84 6.89
N ARG A 68 -3.00 0.03 7.71
CA ARG A 68 -3.50 -0.30 9.06
C ARG A 68 -4.84 -1.05 9.06
N MET A 69 -5.65 -0.96 8.01
CA MET A 69 -6.94 -1.67 7.93
C MET A 69 -6.78 -3.17 8.23
N THR A 70 -7.73 -3.76 8.96
CA THR A 70 -7.82 -5.23 9.04
C THR A 70 -8.03 -5.80 7.64
N GLU A 71 -7.70 -7.07 7.45
CA GLU A 71 -7.83 -7.70 6.13
C GLU A 71 -9.27 -7.66 5.63
N LYS A 72 -10.22 -8.05 6.47
CA LYS A 72 -11.66 -7.96 6.18
C LYS A 72 -12.05 -6.56 5.71
N ARG A 73 -11.69 -5.51 6.47
CA ARG A 73 -12.04 -4.13 6.13
C ARG A 73 -11.40 -3.66 4.83
N PHE A 74 -10.17 -4.10 4.55
CA PHE A 74 -9.50 -3.78 3.29
C PHE A 74 -10.21 -4.44 2.11
N VAL A 75 -10.51 -5.73 2.20
CA VAL A 75 -11.23 -6.49 1.16
C VAL A 75 -12.60 -5.88 0.90
N ASP A 76 -13.40 -5.68 1.94
CA ASP A 76 -14.76 -5.15 1.81
C ASP A 76 -14.78 -3.77 1.13
N LYS A 77 -13.84 -2.88 1.50
CA LYS A 77 -13.86 -1.48 1.04
C LYS A 77 -13.15 -1.23 -0.28
N LEU A 78 -12.11 -1.99 -0.60
CA LEU A 78 -11.20 -1.68 -1.71
C LEU A 78 -11.06 -2.82 -2.72
N VAL A 79 -11.45 -4.05 -2.38
CA VAL A 79 -11.38 -5.20 -3.31
C VAL A 79 -12.79 -5.56 -3.76
N SER A 80 -13.61 -6.12 -2.86
CA SER A 80 -14.96 -6.60 -3.18
C SER A 80 -15.88 -5.49 -3.68
N LYS A 81 -15.72 -4.26 -3.16
CA LYS A 81 -16.50 -3.10 -3.64
C LYS A 81 -16.28 -2.81 -5.13
N TYR A 82 -15.07 -3.01 -5.64
CA TYR A 82 -14.68 -2.58 -6.98
C TYR A 82 -14.39 -3.74 -7.93
N GLN A 83 -14.43 -4.99 -7.48
CA GLN A 83 -14.07 -6.16 -8.29
C GLN A 83 -14.89 -6.33 -9.58
N ASN A 84 -16.12 -5.82 -9.62
CA ASN A 84 -16.96 -5.90 -10.83
C ASN A 84 -16.59 -4.83 -11.87
N GLU A 85 -16.10 -3.67 -11.42
CA GLU A 85 -15.72 -2.55 -12.28
C GLU A 85 -14.24 -2.62 -12.68
N VAL A 86 -13.39 -3.10 -11.76
CA VAL A 86 -11.95 -3.29 -11.96
C VAL A 86 -11.58 -4.71 -11.48
N PRO A 87 -11.81 -5.75 -12.29
CA PRO A 87 -11.49 -7.13 -11.91
C PRO A 87 -10.04 -7.35 -11.45
N ASP A 88 -9.12 -6.57 -12.00
CA ASP A 88 -7.71 -6.60 -11.67
C ASP A 88 -7.39 -6.28 -10.19
N VAL A 89 -8.31 -5.64 -9.44
CA VAL A 89 -8.10 -5.42 -8.00
C VAL A 89 -7.96 -6.74 -7.22
N VAL A 90 -8.63 -7.81 -7.68
CA VAL A 90 -8.51 -9.14 -7.08
C VAL A 90 -7.12 -9.72 -7.35
N SER A 91 -6.63 -9.62 -8.59
CA SER A 91 -5.28 -10.05 -8.98
C SER A 91 -4.20 -9.25 -8.25
N ALA A 92 -4.37 -7.92 -8.13
CA ALA A 92 -3.49 -7.06 -7.35
C ALA A 92 -3.46 -7.45 -5.87
N HIS A 93 -4.62 -7.72 -5.28
CA HIS A 93 -4.70 -8.14 -3.88
C HIS A 93 -4.01 -9.49 -3.64
N GLN A 94 -4.05 -10.40 -4.61
CA GLN A 94 -3.34 -11.68 -4.58
C GLN A 94 -1.82 -11.55 -4.84
N GLY A 95 -1.31 -10.34 -5.08
CA GLY A 95 0.10 -10.10 -5.38
C GLY A 95 0.53 -10.50 -6.79
N LYS A 96 -0.43 -10.67 -7.71
CA LYS A 96 -0.16 -11.04 -9.12
C LYS A 96 0.16 -9.83 -10.01
N ILE A 97 -0.06 -8.62 -9.49
CA ILE A 97 0.23 -7.36 -10.19
C ILE A 97 1.33 -6.64 -9.42
N GLU A 98 2.44 -6.38 -10.11
CA GLU A 98 3.58 -5.65 -9.56
C GLU A 98 3.22 -4.19 -9.31
N PHE A 99 3.55 -3.69 -8.11
CA PHE A 99 3.44 -2.28 -7.80
C PHE A 99 4.69 -1.53 -8.29
N GLN A 100 4.54 -0.71 -9.33
CA GLN A 100 5.66 0.01 -9.92
C GLN A 100 5.99 1.34 -9.20
N GLY A 101 5.03 1.90 -8.47
CA GLY A 101 5.10 3.21 -7.83
C GLY A 101 3.79 3.98 -8.03
N PHE A 102 3.56 5.05 -7.28
CA PHE A 102 2.47 5.98 -7.60
C PHE A 102 2.93 6.97 -8.69
N PRO A 103 2.05 7.35 -9.63
CA PRO A 103 2.39 8.30 -10.70
C PRO A 103 2.46 9.75 -10.21
N PHE A 104 2.21 9.99 -8.92
CA PHE A 104 2.22 11.28 -8.25
C PHE A 104 2.93 11.14 -6.90
N ASP A 105 3.49 12.25 -6.41
CA ASP A 105 3.97 12.31 -5.04
C ASP A 105 2.78 12.23 -4.08
N LEU A 106 2.87 11.36 -3.07
CA LEU A 106 1.87 11.30 -2.01
C LEU A 106 1.84 12.64 -1.27
N LYS A 107 0.81 13.46 -1.56
CA LYS A 107 0.61 14.75 -0.89
C LYS A 107 0.09 14.54 0.53
N ILE A 108 0.60 15.38 1.43
CA ILE A 108 0.34 15.41 2.88
C ILE A 108 -1.07 15.93 3.16
#